data_AF-A0A813E8X4-F1
#
_entry.id   AF-A0A813E8X4-F1
#
_cell.length_a   1.000
_cell.length_b   1.000
_cell.length_c   1.000
_cell.angle_alpha   90.00
_cell.angle_beta   90.00
_cell.angle_gamma   90.00
#
_symmetry.space_group_name_H-M   'P 1'
#
loop_
_entity.id
_entity.type
_entity.pdbx_description
1 polymer ?
#
loop_
_entity_poly.entity_id
_entity_poly.type
_entity_poly.pdbx_seq_one_letter_code
_entity_poly.pdbx_strand_id
1 'polypeptide(L)'
;MHFHQLILCAALPLVAFATDAAGKAFLEANAKKEGVVVLASGLQYTVLKGHADDSARSPGISDPCLCNYEGTLIDGTVFDSSWAHGRPITFAPNQVIKGWTEALQLMKAGDRWKLFIPSELAYGKRGSGRSIPPESALLFELELISVAPSLGSRAAGMTKVFNQPLWLGVPGWLFLVTAVACLSCILRYGCGCCMPKAAAAATSLPIPGRPKGVVYGAE
;
A
#
# COMPACT_ATOMS: atom_id res chain seq x y z
N MET A 1 -5.88 28.43 -44.28
CA MET A 1 -5.95 28.82 -42.87
C MET A 1 -6.59 27.66 -42.11
N HIS A 2 -5.83 26.87 -41.37
CA HIS A 2 -6.28 26.14 -40.16
C HIS A 2 -5.00 25.69 -39.45
N PHE A 3 -4.69 26.47 -38.42
CA PHE A 3 -3.63 26.30 -37.44
C PHE A 3 -4.07 25.27 -36.38
N HIS A 4 -3.09 24.67 -35.67
CA HIS A 4 -3.19 23.80 -34.48
C HIS A 4 -3.42 22.30 -34.80
N GLN A 5 -2.64 21.33 -34.32
CA GLN A 5 -1.78 21.24 -33.14
C GLN A 5 -0.40 20.64 -33.49
N LEU A 6 0.65 21.43 -33.25
CA LEU A 6 1.96 20.90 -32.92
C LEU A 6 1.82 20.18 -31.57
N ILE A 7 1.81 18.85 -31.59
CA ILE A 7 2.04 18.05 -30.38
C ILE A 7 3.51 18.29 -30.02
N LEU A 8 3.70 19.30 -29.18
CA LEU A 8 4.90 19.54 -28.42
C LEU A 8 5.07 18.33 -27.49
N CYS A 9 5.73 17.28 -27.97
CA CYS A 9 6.24 16.21 -27.14
C CYS A 9 7.32 16.86 -26.28
N ALA A 10 6.92 17.39 -25.12
CA ALA A 10 7.82 17.97 -24.16
C ALA A 10 8.79 16.87 -23.72
N ALA A 11 9.96 16.84 -24.35
CA ALA A 11 11.14 16.19 -23.82
C ALA A 11 11.49 16.91 -22.51
N LEU A 12 10.84 16.50 -21.43
CA LEU A 12 11.26 16.85 -20.09
C LEU A 12 12.70 16.34 -19.95
N PRO A 13 13.67 17.20 -19.56
CA PRO A 13 15.00 16.74 -19.25
C PRO A 13 14.89 15.89 -17.98
N LEU A 14 14.85 14.57 -18.16
CA LEU A 14 14.87 13.63 -17.05
C LEU A 14 16.19 13.85 -16.31
N VAL A 15 16.08 14.12 -15.01
CA VAL A 15 17.15 14.34 -14.04
C VAL A 15 18.36 13.46 -14.36
N ALA A 16 19.38 14.05 -14.98
CA ALA A 16 20.63 13.37 -15.23
C ALA A 16 21.52 13.50 -13.98
N PHE A 17 22.30 12.46 -13.72
CA PHE A 17 23.43 12.35 -12.78
C PHE A 17 23.16 11.67 -11.42
N ALA A 18 23.06 10.34 -11.44
CA ALA A 18 23.87 9.45 -10.61
C ALA A 18 23.91 7.98 -11.10
N THR A 19 23.16 7.52 -12.10
CA THR A 19 23.35 6.15 -12.62
C THR A 19 24.53 6.10 -13.60
N ASP A 20 25.38 5.08 -13.47
CA ASP A 20 26.51 4.83 -14.34
C ASP A 20 26.10 4.67 -15.81
N ALA A 21 27.05 4.87 -16.73
CA ALA A 21 26.74 4.83 -18.17
C ALA A 21 26.16 3.48 -18.62
N ALA A 22 26.63 2.39 -18.03
CA ALA A 22 26.15 1.04 -18.32
C ALA A 22 24.71 0.83 -17.83
N GLY A 23 24.40 1.20 -16.58
CA GLY A 23 23.06 1.13 -16.01
C GLY A 23 22.07 2.03 -16.76
N LYS A 24 22.48 3.25 -17.14
CA LYS A 24 21.64 4.15 -17.94
C LYS A 24 21.31 3.54 -19.30
N ALA A 25 22.31 3.04 -20.02
CA ALA A 25 22.08 2.39 -21.32
C ALA A 25 21.16 1.17 -21.20
N PHE A 26 21.33 0.37 -20.14
CA PHE A 26 20.46 -0.76 -19.85
C PHE A 26 19.02 -0.30 -19.61
N LEU A 27 18.79 0.70 -18.75
CA LEU A 27 17.46 1.22 -18.44
C LEU A 27 16.77 1.83 -19.66
N GLU A 28 17.50 2.55 -20.52
CA GLU A 28 16.96 3.12 -21.77
C GLU A 28 16.56 2.03 -22.77
N ALA A 29 17.36 0.95 -22.87
CA ALA A 29 17.00 -0.20 -23.69
C ALA A 29 15.82 -0.98 -23.11
N ASN A 30 15.77 -1.10 -21.77
CA ASN A 30 14.72 -1.84 -21.08
C ASN A 30 13.36 -1.13 -21.16
N ALA A 31 13.33 0.20 -21.08
CA ALA A 31 12.11 1.01 -21.23
C ALA A 31 11.38 0.79 -22.56
N LYS A 32 12.07 0.31 -23.60
CA LYS A 32 11.50 0.04 -24.93
C LYS A 32 10.93 -1.37 -25.07
N LYS A 33 11.15 -2.26 -24.09
CA LYS A 33 10.64 -3.63 -24.13
C LYS A 33 9.15 -3.65 -23.81
N GLU A 34 8.43 -4.57 -24.44
CA GLU A 34 7.01 -4.79 -24.17
C GLU A 34 6.80 -5.23 -22.72
N GLY A 35 5.74 -4.71 -22.08
CA GLY A 35 5.41 -5.03 -20.69
C GLY A 35 6.25 -4.30 -19.63
N VAL A 36 7.19 -3.44 -20.02
CA VAL A 36 7.89 -2.55 -19.10
C VAL A 36 7.09 -1.26 -18.92
N VAL A 37 6.76 -0.93 -17.68
CA VAL A 37 6.13 0.33 -17.29
C VAL A 37 7.18 1.24 -16.68
N VAL A 38 7.26 2.48 -17.15
CA VAL A 38 8.18 3.50 -16.64
C VAL A 38 7.38 4.54 -15.87
N LEU A 39 7.77 4.78 -14.62
CA LEU A 39 7.17 5.78 -13.74
C LEU A 39 7.89 7.12 -13.88
N ALA A 40 7.22 8.20 -13.45
CA ALA A 40 7.77 9.55 -13.48
C ALA A 40 9.05 9.72 -12.62
N SER A 41 9.23 8.87 -11.60
CA SER A 41 10.44 8.82 -10.76
C SER A 41 11.65 8.22 -11.49
N GLY A 42 11.45 7.58 -12.64
CA GLY A 42 12.48 6.82 -13.35
C GLY A 42 12.52 5.33 -12.98
N LEU A 43 11.74 4.90 -11.98
CA LEU A 43 11.54 3.49 -11.67
C LEU A 43 10.87 2.80 -12.86
N GLN A 44 11.40 1.64 -13.27
CA GLN A 44 10.74 0.78 -14.25
C GLN A 44 10.37 -0.54 -13.63
N TYR A 45 9.27 -1.14 -14.07
CA TYR A 45 8.88 -2.46 -13.60
C TYR A 45 8.16 -3.27 -14.67
N THR A 46 8.15 -4.58 -14.47
CA THR A 46 7.37 -5.55 -15.25
C THR A 46 6.60 -6.43 -14.28
N VAL A 47 5.32 -6.64 -14.55
CA VAL A 47 4.49 -7.56 -13.76
C VAL A 47 4.75 -8.97 -14.25
N LEU A 48 5.40 -9.81 -13.42
CA LEU A 48 5.64 -11.22 -13.73
C LEU A 48 4.43 -12.07 -13.37
N LYS A 49 3.79 -11.74 -12.25
CA LYS A 49 2.55 -12.36 -11.78
C LYS A 49 1.68 -11.29 -11.14
N GLY A 50 0.44 -11.17 -11.61
CA GLY A 50 -0.56 -10.34 -10.96
C GLY A 50 -1.14 -11.03 -9.72
N HIS A 51 -1.63 -10.23 -8.80
CA HIS A 51 -2.41 -10.65 -7.65
C HIS A 51 -3.65 -11.41 -8.13
N ALA A 52 -3.99 -12.46 -7.39
CA ALA A 52 -5.18 -13.26 -7.67
C ALA A 52 -6.45 -12.65 -7.06
N ASP A 53 -6.30 -11.80 -6.05
CA ASP A 53 -7.40 -11.21 -5.31
C ASP A 53 -7.50 -9.71 -5.61
N ASP A 54 -8.49 -9.32 -6.41
CA ASP A 54 -8.73 -7.92 -6.77
C ASP A 54 -9.04 -7.04 -5.56
N SER A 55 -9.54 -7.63 -4.46
CA SER A 55 -9.81 -6.94 -3.19
C SER A 55 -8.56 -6.75 -2.33
N ALA A 56 -7.42 -7.35 -2.73
CA ALA A 56 -6.16 -7.15 -2.06
C ALA A 56 -5.79 -5.66 -2.07
N ARG A 57 -5.45 -5.17 -0.88
CA ARG A 57 -5.03 -3.78 -0.69
C ARG A 57 -3.54 -3.64 -0.92
N SER A 58 -3.14 -2.47 -1.40
CA SER A 58 -1.75 -2.06 -1.35
C SER A 58 -1.34 -1.73 0.09
N PRO A 59 -0.08 -1.98 0.48
CA PRO A 59 0.45 -1.60 1.77
C PRO A 59 0.55 -0.08 1.91
N GLY A 60 0.26 0.43 3.11
CA GLY A 60 0.63 1.78 3.50
C GLY A 60 2.13 1.89 3.79
N ILE A 61 2.62 3.11 3.93
CA ILE A 61 4.05 3.44 4.11
C ILE A 61 4.72 2.74 5.30
N SER A 62 3.95 2.39 6.33
CA SER A 62 4.41 1.75 7.57
C SER A 62 3.86 0.33 7.76
N ASP A 63 3.18 -0.23 6.76
CA ASP A 63 2.63 -1.58 6.89
C ASP A 63 3.72 -2.65 6.72
N PRO A 64 3.81 -3.63 7.64
CA PRO A 64 4.72 -4.75 7.47
C PRO A 64 4.28 -5.61 6.28
N CYS A 65 5.18 -5.78 5.32
CA CYS A 65 5.00 -6.57 4.11
C CYS A 65 5.91 -7.79 4.17
N LEU A 66 5.34 -8.98 4.07
CA LEU A 66 6.11 -10.22 3.96
C LEU A 66 6.45 -10.44 2.49
N CYS A 67 7.73 -10.43 2.17
CA CYS A 67 8.21 -10.48 0.78
C CYS A 67 9.28 -11.56 0.58
N ASN A 68 9.29 -12.16 -0.60
CA ASN A 68 10.49 -12.79 -1.15
C ASN A 68 11.12 -11.84 -2.16
N TYR A 69 12.45 -11.86 -2.26
CA TYR A 69 13.16 -11.04 -3.23
C TYR A 69 14.52 -11.60 -3.61
N GLU A 70 15.00 -11.18 -4.76
CA GLU A 70 16.37 -11.38 -5.22
C GLU A 70 16.85 -10.11 -5.90
N GLY A 71 17.94 -9.56 -5.36
CA GLY A 71 18.64 -8.39 -5.87
C GLY A 71 19.85 -8.80 -6.70
N THR A 72 19.87 -8.32 -7.94
CA THR A 72 20.96 -8.52 -8.90
C THR A 72 21.47 -7.20 -9.45
N LEU A 73 22.76 -7.17 -9.78
CA LEU A 73 23.34 -6.11 -10.59
C LEU A 73 23.03 -6.34 -12.08
N ILE A 74 23.28 -5.33 -12.93
CA ILE A 74 23.06 -5.42 -14.38
C ILE A 74 23.91 -6.51 -15.07
N ASP A 75 25.00 -6.95 -14.43
CA ASP A 75 25.88 -8.02 -14.90
C ASP A 75 25.38 -9.43 -14.51
N GLY A 76 24.30 -9.51 -13.72
CA GLY A 76 23.73 -10.75 -13.20
C GLY A 76 24.26 -11.18 -11.84
N THR A 77 25.20 -10.43 -11.24
CA THR A 77 25.72 -10.74 -9.89
C THR A 77 24.62 -10.56 -8.85
N VAL A 78 24.27 -11.64 -8.15
CA VAL A 78 23.34 -11.60 -7.02
C VAL A 78 24.05 -11.03 -5.79
N PHE A 79 23.54 -9.95 -5.22
CA PHE A 79 24.11 -9.35 -4.01
C PHE A 79 23.29 -9.65 -2.74
N ASP A 80 22.00 -9.94 -2.89
CA ASP A 80 21.10 -10.28 -1.79
C ASP A 80 19.91 -11.11 -2.30
N SER A 81 19.48 -12.13 -1.55
CA SER A 81 18.38 -13.02 -1.95
C SER A 81 17.73 -13.66 -0.73
N SER A 82 16.42 -13.50 -0.57
CA SER A 82 15.67 -14.17 0.50
C SER A 82 15.59 -15.67 0.30
N TRP A 83 15.65 -16.15 -0.95
CA TRP A 83 15.67 -17.57 -1.27
C TRP A 83 16.98 -18.23 -0.82
N ALA A 84 18.11 -17.52 -0.93
CA ALA A 84 19.39 -17.98 -0.38
C ALA A 84 19.34 -18.14 1.15
N HIS A 85 18.51 -17.33 1.83
CA HIS A 85 18.27 -17.42 3.27
C HIS A 85 17.16 -18.43 3.66
N GLY A 86 16.46 -19.03 2.68
CA GLY A 86 15.46 -20.07 2.88
C GLY A 86 14.15 -19.60 3.55
N ARG A 87 13.94 -18.29 3.75
CA ARG A 87 12.72 -17.75 4.36
C ARG A 87 12.37 -16.36 3.83
N PRO A 88 11.06 -16.03 3.72
CA PRO A 88 10.63 -14.67 3.42
C PRO A 88 11.05 -13.69 4.53
N ILE A 89 11.25 -12.43 4.16
CA ILE A 89 11.63 -11.36 5.08
C ILE A 89 10.52 -10.32 5.14
N THR A 90 10.31 -9.74 6.32
CA THR A 90 9.32 -8.67 6.51
C THR A 90 10.00 -7.32 6.41
N PHE A 91 9.48 -6.45 5.55
CA PHE A 91 9.93 -5.06 5.40
C PHE A 91 8.72 -4.12 5.44
N ALA A 92 8.93 -2.90 5.92
CA ALA A 92 7.98 -1.81 5.74
C ALA A 92 8.48 -0.86 4.63
N PRO A 93 7.60 -0.28 3.79
CA PRO A 93 8.01 0.59 2.69
C PRO A 93 8.90 1.79 3.11
N ASN A 94 8.79 2.26 4.35
CA ASN A 94 9.63 3.34 4.91
C ASN A 94 11.05 2.91 5.34
N GLN A 95 11.37 1.62 5.35
CA GLN A 95 12.66 1.08 5.80
C GLN A 95 13.56 0.62 4.66
N VAL A 96 13.06 0.71 3.42
CA VAL A 96 13.72 0.22 2.21
C VAL A 96 14.10 1.38 1.30
N ILE A 97 14.83 1.08 0.22
CA ILE A 97 15.21 2.07 -0.80
C ILE A 97 13.97 2.69 -1.45
N LYS A 98 14.10 3.93 -1.93
CA LYS A 98 12.97 4.71 -2.48
C LYS A 98 12.23 3.98 -3.60
N GLY A 99 12.96 3.27 -4.47
CA GLY A 99 12.36 2.49 -5.55
C GLY A 99 11.46 1.36 -5.03
N TRP A 100 11.84 0.70 -3.93
CA TRP A 100 10.98 -0.29 -3.28
C TRP A 100 9.79 0.36 -2.59
N THR A 101 9.98 1.52 -1.95
CA THR A 101 8.89 2.28 -1.31
C THR A 101 7.79 2.60 -2.30
N GLU A 102 8.14 3.06 -3.50
CA GLU A 102 7.18 3.34 -4.58
C GLU A 102 6.55 2.06 -5.12
N ALA A 103 7.36 1.04 -5.44
CA ALA A 103 6.85 -0.22 -5.99
C ALA A 103 5.86 -0.92 -5.05
N LEU A 104 6.22 -1.07 -3.77
CA LEU A 104 5.38 -1.75 -2.79
C LEU A 104 4.00 -1.08 -2.63
N GLN A 105 3.94 0.26 -2.68
CA GLN A 105 2.68 1.00 -2.58
C GLN A 105 1.78 0.85 -3.80
N LEU A 106 2.32 0.42 -4.95
CA LEU A 106 1.57 0.12 -6.17
C LEU A 106 1.19 -1.36 -6.26
N MET A 107 2.00 -2.24 -5.65
CA MET A 107 1.74 -3.67 -5.57
C MET A 107 0.59 -4.00 -4.61
N LYS A 108 0.02 -5.17 -4.81
CA LYS A 108 -0.95 -5.81 -3.93
C LYS A 108 -0.44 -7.20 -3.50
N ALA A 109 -0.98 -7.71 -2.40
CA ALA A 109 -0.63 -9.05 -1.93
C ALA A 109 -0.86 -10.11 -3.02
N GLY A 110 0.15 -10.94 -3.26
CA GLY A 110 0.21 -11.95 -4.31
C GLY A 110 0.93 -11.50 -5.60
N ASP A 111 1.22 -10.20 -5.76
CA ASP A 111 1.96 -9.71 -6.92
C ASP A 111 3.42 -10.16 -6.89
N ARG A 112 3.94 -10.49 -8.07
CA ARG A 112 5.37 -10.68 -8.32
C ARG A 112 5.83 -9.79 -9.45
N TRP A 113 6.72 -8.85 -9.17
CA TRP A 113 7.21 -7.87 -10.13
C TRP A 113 8.72 -7.97 -10.29
N LYS A 114 9.20 -7.64 -11.49
CA LYS A 114 10.60 -7.35 -11.73
C LYS A 114 10.79 -5.84 -11.77
N LEU A 115 11.60 -5.31 -10.87
CA LEU A 115 11.90 -3.90 -10.73
C LEU A 115 13.28 -3.61 -11.34
N PHE A 116 13.37 -2.49 -12.03
CA PHE A 116 14.61 -1.94 -12.57
C PHE A 116 14.78 -0.53 -11.99
N ILE A 117 15.71 -0.42 -11.06
CA ILE A 117 15.82 0.74 -10.17
C ILE A 117 17.08 1.52 -10.54
N PRO A 118 16.94 2.79 -10.96
CA PRO A 118 18.08 3.66 -11.18
C PRO A 118 18.77 3.96 -9.83
N SER A 119 20.07 4.26 -9.86
CA SER A 119 20.88 4.40 -8.65
C SER A 119 20.35 5.50 -7.72
N GLU A 120 19.73 6.55 -8.27
CA GLU A 120 19.10 7.68 -7.58
C GLU A 120 17.97 7.24 -6.63
N LEU A 121 17.27 6.15 -6.98
CA LEU A 121 16.21 5.54 -6.18
C LEU A 121 16.71 4.36 -5.33
N ALA A 122 18.00 4.05 -5.40
CA ALA A 122 18.69 2.98 -4.68
C ALA A 122 19.76 3.57 -3.73
N TYR A 123 21.04 3.21 -3.93
CA TYR A 123 22.17 3.61 -3.07
C TYR A 123 22.98 4.80 -3.61
N GLY A 124 22.62 5.33 -4.78
CA GLY A 124 23.21 6.51 -5.41
C GLY A 124 24.74 6.42 -5.58
N LYS A 125 25.39 7.59 -5.52
CA LYS A 125 26.84 7.74 -5.72
C LYS A 125 27.71 7.04 -4.68
N ARG A 126 27.14 6.65 -3.54
CA ARG A 126 27.90 5.99 -2.48
C ARG A 126 27.99 4.48 -2.70
N GLY A 127 27.00 3.88 -3.36
CA GLY A 127 26.84 2.43 -3.37
C GLY A 127 26.58 1.86 -1.96
N SER A 128 26.73 0.55 -1.82
CA SER A 128 26.57 -0.17 -0.54
C SER A 128 27.73 -1.14 -0.31
N GLY A 129 28.66 -0.73 0.56
CA GLY A 129 29.78 -1.56 0.99
C GLY A 129 30.61 -2.07 -0.18
N ARG A 130 30.87 -3.39 -0.20
CA ARG A 130 31.61 -4.06 -1.28
C ARG A 130 30.70 -4.74 -2.31
N SER A 131 29.41 -4.90 -2.00
CA SER A 131 28.50 -5.70 -2.82
C SER A 131 27.81 -4.89 -3.90
N ILE A 132 27.64 -3.58 -3.69
CA ILE A 132 26.96 -2.69 -4.64
C ILE A 132 27.90 -1.52 -4.96
N PRO A 133 28.43 -1.45 -6.19
CA PRO A 133 29.27 -0.34 -6.61
C PRO A 133 28.53 1.00 -6.55
N PRO A 134 29.28 2.12 -6.50
CA PRO A 134 28.74 3.45 -6.72
C PRO A 134 27.93 3.54 -8.00
N GLU A 135 26.84 4.30 -7.99
CA GLU A 135 26.11 4.67 -9.20
C GLU A 135 25.47 3.48 -9.95
N SER A 136 25.44 2.28 -9.37
CA SER A 136 24.85 1.10 -10.00
C SER A 136 23.31 1.15 -10.09
N ALA A 137 22.79 0.78 -11.26
CA ALA A 137 21.40 0.37 -11.40
C ALA A 137 21.19 -1.03 -10.80
N LEU A 138 20.06 -1.23 -10.13
CA LEU A 138 19.73 -2.50 -9.46
C LEU A 138 18.51 -3.16 -10.09
N LEU A 139 18.55 -4.48 -10.19
CA LEU A 139 17.45 -5.30 -10.64
C LEU A 139 16.93 -6.11 -9.46
N PHE A 140 15.63 -6.08 -9.25
CA PHE A 140 15.00 -6.90 -8.21
C PHE A 140 13.87 -7.72 -8.78
N GLU A 141 13.83 -9.01 -8.45
CA GLU A 141 12.58 -9.77 -8.49
C GLU A 141 11.96 -9.69 -7.09
N LEU A 142 10.74 -9.17 -6.99
CA LEU A 142 10.04 -8.94 -5.74
C LEU A 142 8.68 -9.64 -5.77
N GLU A 143 8.44 -10.51 -4.80
CA GLU A 143 7.16 -11.16 -4.57
C GLU A 143 6.58 -10.67 -3.25
N LEU A 144 5.42 -10.01 -3.31
CA LEU A 144 4.68 -9.58 -2.14
C LEU A 144 3.74 -10.72 -1.71
N ILE A 145 4.06 -11.42 -0.63
CA ILE A 145 3.29 -12.58 -0.18
C ILE A 145 2.05 -12.12 0.59
N SER A 146 2.23 -11.22 1.56
CA SER A 146 1.15 -10.73 2.39
C SER A 146 1.45 -9.37 2.99
N VAL A 147 0.40 -8.64 3.35
CA VAL A 147 0.49 -7.32 3.99
C VAL A 147 -0.24 -7.38 5.34
N ALA A 148 0.49 -7.17 6.43
CA ALA A 148 -0.10 -7.04 7.75
C ALA A 148 -0.67 -5.62 7.94
N PRO A 149 -1.89 -5.45 8.46
CA PRO A 149 -2.39 -4.13 8.86
C PRO A 149 -1.56 -3.58 10.02
N SER A 150 -0.85 -2.47 9.81
CA SER A 150 -0.37 -1.66 10.93
C SER A 150 -1.54 -0.90 11.56
N LEU A 151 -1.39 -0.49 12.82
CA LEU A 151 -2.40 0.30 13.54
C LEU A 151 -2.79 1.58 12.76
N GLY A 152 -1.88 2.14 11.95
CA GLY A 152 -2.13 3.30 11.11
C GLY A 152 -3.03 3.02 9.90
N SER A 153 -2.87 1.89 9.21
CA SER A 153 -3.68 1.56 8.03
C SER A 153 -5.10 1.12 8.37
N ARG A 154 -5.30 0.56 9.57
CA ARG A 154 -6.63 0.14 10.05
C ARG A 154 -7.57 1.31 10.32
N ALA A 155 -7.05 2.48 10.69
CA ALA A 155 -7.82 3.72 10.85
C ALA A 155 -8.24 4.33 9.50
N ALA A 156 -7.37 4.25 8.48
CA ALA A 156 -7.64 4.77 7.14
C ALA A 156 -8.71 3.96 6.37
N GLY A 157 -8.87 2.67 6.68
CA GLY A 157 -9.96 1.86 6.10
C GLY A 157 -11.35 2.20 6.63
N MET A 158 -11.45 2.65 7.89
CA MET A 158 -12.73 2.93 8.56
C MET A 158 -13.44 4.18 7.98
N THR A 159 -12.68 5.18 7.50
CA THR A 159 -13.23 6.41 6.92
C THR A 159 -13.90 6.21 5.56
N LYS A 160 -13.57 5.16 4.79
CA LYS A 160 -14.25 4.87 3.51
C LYS A 160 -15.63 4.23 3.68
N VAL A 161 -15.89 3.53 4.79
CA VAL A 161 -17.19 2.89 5.03
C VAL A 161 -18.26 3.90 5.46
N PHE A 162 -17.86 4.99 6.11
CA PHE A 162 -18.81 5.96 6.69
C PHE A 162 -19.11 7.18 5.79
N ASN A 163 -18.47 7.29 4.61
CA ASN A 163 -18.69 8.39 3.66
C ASN A 163 -19.43 7.95 2.38
N GLN A 164 -20.20 6.86 2.44
CA GLN A 164 -21.19 6.54 1.42
C GLN A 164 -22.47 7.32 1.77
N PRO A 165 -22.93 8.29 0.96
CA PRO A 165 -24.20 8.97 1.23
C PRO A 165 -25.35 7.96 1.13
N LEU A 166 -25.90 7.59 2.27
CA LEU A 166 -27.10 6.74 2.42
C LEU A 166 -28.40 7.44 1.97
N TRP A 167 -28.34 8.29 0.94
CA TRP A 167 -29.41 9.19 0.51
C TRP A 167 -30.05 8.82 -0.85
N LEU A 168 -30.03 7.55 -1.23
CA LEU A 168 -30.91 7.05 -2.28
C LEU A 168 -32.04 6.24 -1.64
N GLY A 169 -33.08 6.91 -1.14
CA GLY A 169 -34.30 6.18 -0.81
C GLY A 169 -35.40 6.86 0.01
N VAL A 170 -35.17 8.01 0.66
CA VAL A 170 -36.22 8.62 1.51
C VAL A 170 -36.70 9.93 0.89
N PRO A 171 -37.86 9.97 0.22
CA PRO A 171 -38.40 11.20 -0.35
C PRO A 171 -38.78 12.20 0.76
N GLY A 172 -38.34 13.45 0.59
CA GLY A 172 -38.32 14.53 1.59
C GLY A 172 -39.67 15.11 2.07
N TRP A 173 -40.77 14.36 1.98
CA TRP A 173 -42.08 14.76 2.49
C TRP A 173 -42.39 14.21 3.88
N LEU A 174 -41.58 13.28 4.41
CA LEU A 174 -41.79 12.64 5.72
C LEU A 174 -41.19 13.43 6.91
N PHE A 175 -40.44 14.51 6.67
CA PHE A 175 -39.82 15.32 7.73
C PHE A 175 -40.72 16.44 8.30
N LEU A 176 -41.94 16.63 7.77
CA LEU A 176 -42.86 17.68 8.21
C LEU A 176 -43.89 17.24 9.26
N VAL A 177 -43.97 15.95 9.59
CA VAL A 177 -45.02 15.43 10.50
C VAL A 177 -44.53 15.23 11.95
N THR A 178 -43.21 15.16 12.19
CA THR A 178 -42.65 14.96 13.54
C THR A 178 -42.39 16.24 14.33
N ALA A 179 -42.39 17.42 13.69
CA ALA A 179 -42.17 18.70 14.37
C ALA A 179 -43.43 19.27 15.06
N VAL A 180 -44.64 18.87 14.65
CA VAL A 180 -45.90 19.42 15.19
C VAL A 180 -46.39 18.69 16.45
N ALA A 181 -46.02 17.42 16.62
CA ALA A 181 -46.39 16.62 17.80
C ALA A 181 -45.60 16.96 19.07
N CYS A 182 -44.41 17.57 18.94
CA CYS A 182 -43.57 17.91 20.09
C CYS A 182 -43.97 19.25 20.75
N LEU A 183 -44.47 20.22 19.96
CA LEU A 183 -44.85 21.55 20.47
C LEU A 183 -46.20 21.56 21.19
N SER A 184 -47.09 20.63 20.86
CA SER A 184 -48.41 20.47 21.50
C SER A 184 -48.34 19.75 22.86
N CYS A 185 -47.29 18.97 23.11
CA CYS A 185 -47.08 18.27 24.38
C CYS A 185 -46.49 19.20 25.46
N ILE A 186 -45.59 20.11 25.07
CA ILE A 186 -44.93 21.07 25.98
C ILE A 186 -45.90 22.13 26.54
N LEU A 187 -46.93 22.50 25.77
CA LEU A 187 -47.93 23.50 26.20
C LEU A 187 -49.08 22.92 27.06
N ARG A 188 -49.25 21.60 27.09
CA ARG A 188 -50.38 20.95 27.81
C ARG A 188 -49.97 20.19 29.07
N TYR A 189 -48.72 19.73 29.17
CA TYR A 189 -48.21 19.07 30.37
C TYR A 189 -46.92 19.78 30.79
N GLY A 190 -47.04 20.61 31.83
CA GLY A 190 -45.92 21.37 32.39
C GLY A 190 -44.67 20.52 32.59
N CYS A 191 -43.53 21.17 32.38
CA CYS A 191 -42.18 20.61 32.42
C CYS A 191 -41.98 19.65 33.59
N GLY A 192 -41.84 18.35 33.31
CA GLY A 192 -41.47 17.38 34.33
C GLY A 192 -41.98 15.97 34.08
N CYS A 193 -41.58 15.31 32.99
CA CYS A 193 -41.61 13.85 32.87
C CYS A 193 -40.84 13.40 31.62
N CYS A 194 -39.51 13.28 31.71
CA CYS A 194 -38.70 12.38 30.86
C CYS A 194 -37.30 12.25 31.45
N MET A 195 -37.18 11.67 32.65
CA MET A 195 -35.96 10.93 32.99
C MET A 195 -36.15 9.48 32.57
N PRO A 196 -35.30 8.91 31.69
CA PRO A 196 -35.28 7.47 31.48
C PRO A 196 -34.64 6.81 32.70
N LYS A 197 -35.47 6.03 33.38
CA LYS A 197 -35.15 5.12 34.48
C LYS A 197 -34.05 4.15 34.01
N ALA A 198 -32.89 4.19 34.67
CA ALA A 198 -31.82 3.22 34.49
C ALA A 198 -32.35 1.80 34.77
N ALA A 199 -32.34 0.95 33.74
CA ALA A 199 -32.60 -0.48 33.87
C ALA A 199 -31.28 -1.23 33.71
N ALA A 200 -30.83 -1.79 34.82
CA ALA A 200 -29.77 -2.77 34.87
C ALA A 200 -30.23 -4.08 34.20
N ALA A 201 -29.44 -4.58 33.26
CA ALA A 201 -29.49 -5.97 32.80
C ALA A 201 -28.08 -6.39 32.37
N ALA A 202 -27.30 -6.84 33.36
CA ALA A 202 -26.06 -7.57 33.13
C ALA A 202 -26.42 -9.02 32.80
N THR A 203 -26.46 -9.37 31.52
CA THR A 203 -26.51 -10.76 31.06
C THR A 203 -25.12 -11.15 30.57
N SER A 204 -24.44 -11.95 31.39
CA SER A 204 -23.20 -12.64 31.09
C SER A 204 -23.39 -13.59 29.91
N LEU A 205 -22.72 -13.30 28.78
CA LEU A 205 -22.57 -14.26 27.69
C LEU A 205 -21.29 -15.11 27.92
N PRO A 206 -21.35 -16.44 27.76
CA PRO A 206 -20.18 -17.30 27.91
C PRO A 206 -19.23 -17.19 26.71
N ILE A 207 -17.94 -17.05 27.00
CA ILE A 207 -16.84 -17.05 26.03
C ILE A 207 -16.47 -18.51 25.72
N PRO A 208 -16.55 -18.98 24.45
CA PRO A 208 -16.02 -20.29 24.08
C PRO A 208 -14.53 -20.22 23.71
N GLY A 209 -13.74 -21.08 24.34
CA GLY A 209 -12.53 -21.67 23.73
C GLY A 209 -11.21 -20.91 23.88
N ARG A 210 -10.51 -21.09 25.01
CA ARG A 210 -9.04 -20.92 25.09
C ARG A 210 -8.39 -22.32 25.04
N PRO A 211 -7.52 -22.63 24.06
CA PRO A 211 -6.76 -23.88 24.09
C PRO A 211 -5.77 -23.89 25.26
N LYS A 212 -5.76 -25.02 25.99
CA LYS A 212 -4.96 -25.27 27.18
C LYS A 212 -3.46 -25.28 26.85
N GLY A 213 -2.68 -24.79 27.81
CA GLY A 213 -1.24 -24.59 27.71
C GLY A 213 -0.45 -25.86 27.40
N VAL A 214 0.62 -25.65 26.63
CA VAL A 214 1.73 -26.58 26.47
C VAL A 214 2.63 -26.41 27.68
N VAL A 215 2.76 -27.50 28.45
CA VAL A 215 3.72 -27.65 29.53
C VAL A 215 5.08 -27.94 28.88
N TYR A 216 6.08 -27.09 29.11
CA TYR A 216 7.48 -27.44 28.85
C TYR A 216 7.99 -28.19 30.08
N GLY A 217 8.23 -29.49 29.92
CA GLY A 217 8.95 -30.32 30.87
C GLY A 217 10.45 -30.00 30.80
N ALA A 218 11.04 -29.80 31.97
CA ALA A 218 12.48 -29.79 32.18
C ALA A 218 12.90 -31.22 32.55
N GLU A 219 13.75 -31.81 31.71
CA GLU A 219 14.76 -32.82 32.07
C GLU A 219 16.02 -32.53 31.23
#